data_AF-A0A2E3PNT7-F1
#
_entry.id   AF-A0A2E3PNT7-F1
#
_cell.length_a   1.000
_cell.length_b   1.000
_cell.length_c   1.000
_cell.angle_alpha   90.00
_cell.angle_beta   90.00
_cell.angle_gamma   90.00
#
_symmetry.space_group_name_H-M   'P 1'
#
loop_
_entity.id
_entity.type
_entity.pdbx_description
1 polymer ?
#
loop_
_entity_poly.entity_id
_entity_poly.type
_entity_poly.pdbx_seq_one_letter_code
_entity_poly.pdbx_strand_id
1 'polypeptide(L)'
;MSEFDEDASRFASGPGSDAPSRAASDGPFGSGGGQAPPPPIVAFHRRELDLILRVYGHRVASGEWRDYAIDHLKDRAVFSIFRRASEMPLYRVEKVPRNARRQGAYAVVGAGGTILKRGADLAQVLKVFEKKRHLSVV
;
A
#
# COMPACT_ATOMS: atom_id res chain seq x y z
N MET A 1 1.90 -56.68 56.07
CA MET A 1 1.69 -55.90 54.84
C MET A 1 3.07 -55.39 54.43
N SER A 2 3.92 -56.26 53.89
CA SER A 2 4.00 -56.68 52.46
C SER A 2 4.62 -55.55 51.62
N GLU A 3 5.78 -55.66 50.99
CA GLU A 3 6.82 -56.70 50.86
C GLU A 3 8.02 -55.91 50.29
N PHE A 4 9.16 -55.99 50.96
CA PHE A 4 10.46 -55.59 50.40
C PHE A 4 11.04 -56.88 49.83
N ASP A 5 11.12 -56.96 48.50
CA ASP A 5 11.66 -58.08 47.72
C ASP A 5 12.59 -57.44 46.67
N GLU A 6 13.91 -57.71 46.72
CA GLU A 6 14.59 -58.75 45.90
C GLU A 6 14.79 -58.20 44.45
N ASP A 7 15.91 -58.30 43.74
CA ASP A 7 16.98 -59.28 43.77
C ASP A 7 18.26 -58.68 43.17
N ALA A 8 19.36 -59.31 43.55
CA ALA A 8 20.70 -58.98 43.15
C ALA A 8 21.03 -59.41 41.70
N SER A 9 22.10 -58.81 41.18
CA SER A 9 23.13 -59.45 40.36
C SER A 9 22.77 -60.00 38.96
N ARG A 10 23.51 -59.50 37.96
CA ARG A 10 24.33 -60.30 37.01
C ARG A 10 25.07 -59.33 36.08
N PHE A 11 26.36 -59.06 36.32
CA PHE A 11 27.54 -59.77 35.80
C PHE A 11 28.05 -59.25 34.44
N ALA A 12 29.34 -58.90 34.47
CA ALA A 12 30.36 -59.13 33.45
C ALA A 12 30.55 -58.14 32.27
N SER A 13 31.65 -57.38 32.40
CA SER A 13 32.86 -57.43 31.56
C SER A 13 32.85 -56.93 30.11
N GLY A 14 33.72 -55.95 29.84
CA GLY A 14 34.35 -55.71 28.54
C GLY A 14 34.97 -54.32 28.38
N PRO A 15 36.31 -54.17 28.24
CA PRO A 15 36.99 -52.88 28.09
C PRO A 15 37.30 -52.54 26.61
N GLY A 16 37.48 -51.25 26.30
CA GLY A 16 38.06 -50.74 25.06
C GLY A 16 37.75 -49.24 24.90
N SER A 17 38.64 -48.33 25.26
CA SER A 17 39.73 -47.78 24.42
C SER A 17 39.26 -47.26 23.05
N ASP A 18 38.92 -45.97 22.97
CA ASP A 18 39.63 -45.02 22.10
C ASP A 18 39.08 -43.59 22.27
N ALA A 19 39.98 -42.67 22.64
CA ALA A 19 39.86 -41.23 22.37
C ALA A 19 40.19 -40.98 20.86
N PRO A 20 39.98 -39.81 20.22
CA PRO A 20 39.88 -38.48 20.80
C PRO A 20 38.87 -37.49 20.16
N SER A 21 38.75 -36.34 20.83
CA SER A 21 38.31 -35.02 20.39
C SER A 21 38.29 -34.73 18.87
N ARG A 22 37.22 -34.10 18.38
CA ARG A 22 37.26 -32.76 17.73
C ARG A 22 35.92 -32.31 17.11
N ALA A 23 35.74 -30.99 17.17
CA ALA A 23 35.00 -30.12 16.23
C ALA A 23 33.48 -29.99 16.40
N ALA A 24 33.10 -28.92 17.11
CA ALA A 24 32.31 -27.81 16.59
C ALA A 24 31.22 -28.11 15.55
N SER A 25 29.97 -27.90 15.95
CA SER A 25 29.00 -27.20 15.11
C SER A 25 28.11 -26.32 16.00
N ASP A 26 28.67 -25.18 16.41
CA ASP A 26 27.88 -23.97 16.60
C ASP A 26 27.15 -23.71 15.28
N GLY A 27 25.89 -24.15 15.21
CA GLY A 27 25.02 -23.82 14.09
C GLY A 27 24.81 -22.30 14.08
N PRO A 28 25.04 -21.60 12.96
CA PRO A 28 24.76 -20.18 12.91
C PRO A 28 23.25 -20.02 12.93
N PHE A 29 22.69 -19.62 14.08
CA PHE A 29 21.40 -18.94 14.10
C PHE A 29 21.59 -17.53 13.51
N GLY A 30 21.80 -17.49 12.20
CA GLY A 30 21.71 -16.29 11.36
C GLY A 30 20.98 -16.75 10.11
N SER A 31 19.85 -16.19 9.72
CA SER A 31 19.59 -14.76 9.69
C SER A 31 18.08 -14.57 9.65
N GLY A 32 17.57 -13.62 10.43
CA GLY A 32 16.22 -13.13 10.28
C GLY A 32 15.98 -12.81 8.81
N GLY A 33 14.97 -13.45 8.22
CA GLY A 33 14.53 -13.15 6.87
C GLY A 33 14.27 -11.66 6.80
N GLY A 34 15.17 -10.93 6.15
CA GLY A 34 14.99 -9.53 5.84
C GLY A 34 13.76 -9.43 4.98
N GLN A 35 12.62 -9.14 5.61
CA GLN A 35 11.38 -8.85 4.93
C GLN A 35 11.69 -7.63 4.06
N ALA A 36 11.84 -7.87 2.75
CA ALA A 36 12.07 -6.81 1.79
C ALA A 36 11.01 -5.72 2.05
N PRO A 37 11.40 -4.44 2.13
CA PRO A 37 10.46 -3.38 2.44
C PRO A 37 9.28 -3.49 1.44
N PRO A 38 8.03 -3.38 1.92
CA PRO A 38 6.87 -3.50 1.05
C PRO A 38 7.02 -2.54 -0.13
N PRO A 39 6.64 -2.95 -1.34
CA PRO A 39 6.84 -2.14 -2.54
C PRO A 39 6.22 -0.75 -2.31
N PRO A 40 6.90 0.33 -2.73
CA PRO A 40 6.45 1.69 -2.44
C PRO A 40 5.08 1.90 -3.08
N ILE A 41 4.03 1.93 -2.26
CA ILE A 41 2.69 2.29 -2.69
C ILE A 41 2.66 3.79 -2.99
N VAL A 42 2.10 4.16 -4.14
CA VAL A 42 1.90 5.58 -4.44
C VAL A 42 0.63 6.02 -3.75
N ALA A 43 0.77 6.97 -2.84
CA ALA A 43 -0.34 7.55 -2.10
C ALA A 43 -0.35 9.08 -2.20
N PHE A 44 -1.54 9.65 -1.94
CA PHE A 44 -1.67 11.07 -1.74
C PHE A 44 -1.10 11.46 -0.37
N HIS A 45 -0.34 12.54 -0.33
CA HIS A 45 0.10 13.10 0.94
C HIS A 45 -1.07 13.80 1.65
N ARG A 46 -0.97 13.98 2.97
CA ARG A 46 -2.03 14.63 3.76
C ARG A 46 -2.47 15.98 3.17
N ARG A 47 -1.51 16.84 2.81
CA ARG A 47 -1.79 18.15 2.18
C ARG A 47 -2.54 18.02 0.85
N GLU A 48 -2.27 16.97 0.08
CA GLU A 48 -2.94 16.72 -1.20
C GLU A 48 -4.37 16.24 -0.98
N LEU A 49 -4.58 15.33 -0.03
CA LEU A 49 -5.90 14.89 0.38
C LEU A 49 -6.72 16.06 0.93
N ASP A 50 -6.14 16.93 1.75
CA ASP A 50 -6.83 18.10 2.28
C ASP A 50 -7.36 19.01 1.15
N LEU A 51 -6.59 19.20 0.08
CA LEU A 51 -7.02 19.97 -1.09
C LEU A 51 -8.15 19.29 -1.86
N ILE A 52 -8.02 17.98 -2.11
CA ILE A 52 -9.05 17.19 -2.81
C ILE A 52 -10.36 17.19 -1.99
N LEU A 53 -10.26 16.96 -0.68
CA LEU A 53 -11.39 16.90 0.24
C LEU A 53 -12.09 18.25 0.40
N ARG A 54 -11.35 19.37 0.35
CA ARG A 54 -11.96 20.72 0.32
C ARG A 54 -12.85 20.91 -0.91
N VAL A 55 -12.36 20.55 -2.09
CA VAL A 55 -13.15 20.63 -3.33
C VAL A 55 -14.33 19.66 -3.27
N TYR A 56 -14.09 18.44 -2.77
CA TYR A 56 -15.13 17.43 -2.60
C TYR A 56 -16.25 17.91 -1.69
N GLY A 57 -15.93 18.45 -0.51
CA GLY A 57 -16.91 18.99 0.43
C GLY A 57 -17.77 20.08 -0.18
N HIS A 58 -17.18 21.01 -0.95
CA HIS A 58 -17.95 22.03 -1.65
C HIS A 58 -18.94 21.40 -2.66
N ARG A 59 -18.50 20.39 -3.42
CA ARG A 59 -19.34 19.74 -4.45
C ARG A 59 -20.40 18.80 -3.88
N VAL A 60 -20.15 18.22 -2.71
CA VAL A 60 -21.17 17.51 -1.92
C VAL A 60 -22.23 18.49 -1.40
N ALA A 61 -21.81 19.67 -0.91
CA ALA A 61 -22.74 20.70 -0.46
C ALA A 61 -23.63 21.24 -1.61
N SER A 62 -23.13 21.26 -2.85
CA SER A 62 -23.95 21.59 -4.03
C SER A 62 -24.80 20.41 -4.54
N GLY A 63 -24.71 19.24 -3.92
CA GLY A 63 -25.43 18.02 -4.31
C GLY A 63 -24.94 17.38 -5.61
N GLU A 64 -23.79 17.81 -6.14
CA GLU A 64 -23.23 17.30 -7.39
C GLU A 64 -22.50 15.97 -7.20
N TRP A 65 -21.80 15.79 -6.07
CA TRP A 65 -21.02 14.60 -5.75
C TRP A 65 -21.61 13.86 -4.55
N ARG A 66 -21.50 12.53 -4.53
CA ARG A 66 -22.11 11.70 -3.48
C ARG A 66 -21.17 10.67 -2.88
N ASP A 67 -20.24 10.16 -3.67
CA ASP A 67 -19.35 9.07 -3.24
C ASP A 67 -17.95 9.25 -3.83
N TYR A 68 -16.96 8.63 -3.20
CA TYR A 68 -15.58 8.65 -3.64
C TYR A 68 -14.88 7.32 -3.34
N ALA A 69 -13.91 6.97 -4.18
CA ALA A 69 -13.00 5.85 -3.93
C ALA A 69 -11.55 6.34 -4.01
N ILE A 70 -10.69 5.78 -3.17
CA ILE A 70 -9.25 6.09 -3.17
C ILE A 70 -8.49 4.79 -3.40
N ASP A 71 -7.88 4.67 -4.57
CA ASP A 71 -7.08 3.53 -4.96
C ASP A 71 -5.60 3.86 -4.83
N HIS A 72 -4.90 3.09 -4.02
CA HIS A 72 -3.46 3.19 -3.83
C HIS A 72 -2.80 2.06 -4.64
N LEU A 73 -2.31 2.36 -5.84
CA LEU A 73 -1.62 1.38 -6.68
C LEU A 73 -0.11 1.52 -6.55
N LYS A 74 0.60 0.52 -7.07
CA LYS A 74 2.07 0.48 -7.11
C LYS A 74 2.67 1.66 -7.87
N ASP A 75 2.04 2.08 -8.96
CA ASP A 75 2.60 3.10 -9.86
C ASP A 75 1.86 4.45 -9.80
N ARG A 76 0.65 4.47 -9.21
CA ARG A 76 -0.19 5.66 -9.15
C ARG A 76 -1.19 5.62 -7.99
N ALA A 77 -1.55 6.79 -7.49
CA ALA A 77 -2.74 6.94 -6.62
C ALA A 77 -3.90 7.50 -7.45
N VAL A 78 -5.10 7.00 -7.23
CA VAL A 78 -6.31 7.46 -7.95
C VAL A 78 -7.37 7.83 -6.93
N PHE A 79 -7.94 9.02 -7.08
CA PHE A 79 -9.11 9.47 -6.34
C PHE A 79 -10.28 9.56 -7.32
N SER A 80 -11.19 8.60 -7.25
CA SER A 80 -12.36 8.50 -8.12
C SER A 80 -13.57 9.16 -7.47
N ILE A 81 -14.26 10.04 -8.20
CA ILE A 81 -15.43 10.79 -7.72
C ILE A 81 -16.66 10.31 -8.45
N PHE A 82 -17.73 10.01 -7.70
CA PHE A 82 -18.97 9.47 -8.22
C PHE A 82 -20.16 10.39 -7.91
N ARG A 83 -21.06 10.51 -8.89
CA ARG A 83 -22.37 11.17 -8.71
C ARG A 83 -23.38 10.23 -8.06
N ARG A 84 -23.32 8.95 -8.39
CA ARG A 84 -24.12 7.84 -7.85
C ARG A 84 -23.24 6.60 -7.79
N ALA A 85 -23.51 5.70 -6.84
CA ALA A 85 -22.71 4.50 -6.60
C ALA A 85 -22.62 3.52 -7.78
N SER A 86 -23.55 3.59 -8.76
CA SER A 86 -23.62 2.65 -9.89
C SER A 86 -23.24 3.26 -11.25
N GLU A 87 -22.79 4.50 -11.28
CA GLU A 87 -22.41 5.20 -12.52
C GLU A 87 -20.88 5.23 -12.71
N MET A 88 -20.42 5.46 -13.94
CA MET A 88 -19.01 5.73 -14.19
C MET A 88 -18.52 6.93 -13.36
N PRO A 89 -17.26 6.90 -12.87
CA PRO A 89 -16.70 8.02 -12.13
C PRO A 89 -16.75 9.27 -13.01
N LEU A 90 -17.34 10.34 -12.47
CA LEU A 90 -17.42 11.64 -13.14
C LEU A 90 -16.02 12.19 -13.40
N TYR A 91 -15.16 12.05 -12.40
CA TYR A 91 -13.80 12.54 -12.41
C TYR A 91 -12.88 11.58 -11.67
N ARG A 92 -11.62 11.54 -12.10
CA ARG A 92 -10.54 10.81 -11.43
C ARG A 92 -9.34 11.73 -11.30
N VAL A 93 -8.86 11.93 -10.09
CA VAL A 93 -7.60 12.61 -9.83
C VAL A 93 -6.52 11.54 -9.73
N GLU A 94 -5.57 11.54 -10.65
CA GLU A 94 -4.47 10.59 -10.66
C GLU A 94 -3.17 11.27 -10.24
N LYS A 95 -2.39 10.59 -9.39
CA LYS A 95 -1.01 10.94 -9.03
C LYS A 95 -0.07 9.88 -9.59
N VAL A 96 0.77 10.27 -10.54
CA VAL A 96 1.77 9.41 -11.18
C VAL A 96 3.17 10.02 -10.98
N PRO A 97 3.92 9.61 -9.94
CA PRO A 97 5.25 10.14 -9.64
C PRO A 97 6.23 10.00 -10.80
N ARG A 98 6.11 8.93 -11.59
CA ARG A 98 6.92 8.71 -12.80
C ARG A 98 6.79 9.85 -13.82
N ASN A 99 5.63 10.50 -13.89
CA ASN A 99 5.37 11.61 -14.82
C ASN A 99 5.80 12.97 -14.26
N ALA A 100 6.18 13.05 -12.98
CA ALA A 100 6.59 14.30 -12.32
C ALA A 100 7.70 15.03 -13.09
N ARG A 101 8.66 14.29 -13.64
CA ARG A 101 9.81 14.85 -14.37
C ARG A 101 9.52 15.29 -15.80
N ARG A 102 8.37 14.91 -16.38
CA ARG A 102 8.06 15.18 -17.81
C ARG A 102 6.88 16.10 -18.00
N GLN A 103 5.74 15.79 -17.38
CA GLN A 103 4.46 16.44 -17.65
C GLN A 103 3.70 16.82 -16.37
N GLY A 104 4.28 16.55 -15.20
CA GLY A 104 3.66 16.77 -13.90
C GLY A 104 3.11 15.49 -13.28
N ALA A 105 3.13 15.45 -11.95
CA ALA A 105 2.73 14.27 -11.19
C ALA A 105 1.22 14.09 -11.11
N TYR A 106 0.42 15.14 -11.37
CA TYR A 106 -1.02 15.12 -11.15
C TYR A 106 -1.80 15.30 -12.45
N ALA A 107 -2.90 14.57 -12.58
CA ALA A 107 -3.84 14.73 -13.67
C ALA A 107 -5.28 14.61 -13.16
N VAL A 108 -6.20 15.37 -13.76
CA VAL A 108 -7.64 15.16 -13.63
C VAL A 108 -8.15 14.58 -14.93
N VAL A 109 -8.82 13.45 -14.82
CA VAL A 109 -9.44 12.72 -15.92
C VAL A 109 -10.95 12.80 -15.74
N GLY A 110 -11.68 13.18 -16.79
CA GLY A 110 -13.13 13.20 -16.81
C GLY A 110 -13.74 11.84 -17.17
N ALA A 111 -15.07 11.82 -17.20
CA ALA A 111 -15.84 10.70 -17.71
C ALA A 111 -15.35 10.29 -19.12
N GLY A 112 -15.20 9.00 -19.37
CA GLY A 112 -14.70 8.46 -20.65
C GLY A 112 -13.18 8.49 -20.83
N GLY A 113 -12.39 8.93 -19.83
CA GLY A 113 -10.93 8.86 -19.91
C GLY A 113 -10.24 10.11 -20.48
N THR A 114 -11.00 11.16 -20.79
CA THR A 114 -10.45 12.44 -21.27
C THR A 114 -9.68 13.16 -20.17
N ILE A 115 -8.41 13.52 -20.42
CA ILE A 115 -7.62 14.31 -19.46
C ILE A 115 -8.06 15.77 -19.54
N LEU A 116 -8.67 16.29 -18.47
CA LEU A 116 -9.13 17.68 -18.39
C LEU A 116 -7.99 18.64 -18.06
N LYS A 117 -7.09 18.22 -17.17
CA LYS A 117 -5.94 19.02 -16.75
C LYS A 117 -4.81 18.13 -16.27
N ARG A 118 -3.57 18.56 -16.49
CA ARG A 118 -2.35 17.89 -16.01
C ARG A 118 -1.34 18.95 -15.55
N GLY A 119 -0.57 18.65 -14.50
CA GLY A 119 0.43 19.58 -13.97
C GLY A 119 1.25 19.03 -12.80
N ALA A 120 2.28 19.78 -12.41
CA ALA A 120 3.14 19.44 -11.29
C ALA A 120 2.54 19.80 -9.93
N ASP A 121 1.60 20.76 -9.90
CA ASP A 121 0.89 21.20 -8.70
C ASP A 121 -0.57 20.75 -8.72
N LEU A 122 -0.97 20.03 -7.67
CA LEU A 122 -2.33 19.54 -7.49
C LEU A 122 -3.34 20.70 -7.35
N ALA A 123 -2.98 21.78 -6.67
CA ALA A 123 -3.91 22.90 -6.48
C ALA A 123 -4.31 23.54 -7.82
N GLN A 124 -3.36 23.75 -8.73
CA GLN A 124 -3.65 24.25 -10.09
C GLN A 124 -4.48 23.26 -10.92
N VAL A 125 -4.26 21.96 -10.74
CA VAL A 125 -5.01 20.93 -11.44
C VAL A 125 -6.46 20.88 -10.95
N LEU A 126 -6.70 21.04 -9.65
CA LEU A 126 -8.03 21.05 -9.05
C LEU A 126 -8.87 22.28 -9.42
N LYS A 127 -8.26 23.39 -9.85
CA LYS A 127 -8.99 24.58 -10.35
C LYS A 127 -9.93 24.30 -11.52
N VAL A 128 -9.75 23.17 -12.22
CA VAL A 128 -10.70 22.70 -13.24
C VAL A 128 -12.12 22.55 -12.67
N PHE A 129 -12.23 22.26 -11.38
CA PHE A 129 -13.50 22.16 -10.67
C PHE A 129 -14.02 23.50 -10.17
N GLU A 130 -13.17 24.50 -9.95
CA GLU A 130 -13.63 25.84 -9.54
C GLU A 130 -14.14 26.67 -10.72
N LYS A 131 -13.67 26.35 -11.93
CA LYS A 131 -14.06 27.06 -13.16
C LYS A 131 -15.48 26.68 -13.59
N LYS A 132 -16.48 27.22 -12.88
CA LYS A 132 -17.87 27.27 -13.34
C LYS A 132 -17.94 28.01 -14.69
N ARG A 133 -18.50 27.32 -15.69
CA ARG A 133 -19.25 27.82 -16.86
C ARG A 133 -18.47 28.49 -18.01
N HIS A 134 -17.63 27.75 -18.73
CA HIS A 134 -17.40 28.01 -20.16
C HIS A 134 -17.17 26.68 -20.91
N LEU A 135 -18.19 25.82 -20.97
CA LEU A 135 -18.27 24.83 -22.05
C LEU A 135 -19.19 25.47 -23.08
N SER A 136 -18.59 26.09 -24.08
CA SER A 136 -19.27 26.57 -25.27
C SER A 136 -19.92 25.38 -25.97
N VAL A 137 -21.24 25.43 -26.07
CA VAL A 137 -22.02 24.66 -27.03
C VAL A 137 -21.53 25.08 -28.43
N VAL A 138 -21.09 24.11 -29.22
CA VAL A 138 -20.92 24.22 -30.67
C VAL A 138 -22.00 23.35 -31.29
#